data_AF-A0A4Q6XEE0-F1
#
_entry.id   AF-A0A4Q6XEE0-F1
#
_cell.length_a   1.000
_cell.length_b   1.000
_cell.length_c   1.000
_cell.angle_alpha   90.00
_cell.angle_beta   90.00
_cell.angle_gamma   90.00
#
_symmetry.space_group_name_H-M   'P 1'
#
loop_
_entity.id
_entity.type
_entity.pdbx_description
1 polymer ?
#
loop_
_entity_poly.entity_id
_entity_poly.type
_entity_poly.pdbx_seq_one_letter_code
_entity_poly.pdbx_strand_id
1 'polypeptide(L)' 'MTGNGGEGKLVELLIVLGVLYTFEVGEKNKGKKQIAGDTQAYLAVDDLEYGVAEKIPLWLFGFLY' A
#
# COMPACT_ATOMS: atom_id res chain seq x y z
N MET A 1 4.94 -14.01 18.99
CA MET A 1 5.18 -13.38 17.67
C MET A 1 4.28 -12.16 17.57
N THR A 2 4.71 -11.05 18.15
CA THR A 2 3.95 -9.80 18.22
C THR A 2 3.98 -9.16 16.84
N GLY A 3 2.84 -9.19 16.13
CA GLY A 3 2.71 -8.48 14.87
C GLY A 3 2.86 -6.98 15.13
N ASN A 4 3.76 -6.33 14.41
CA ASN A 4 3.81 -4.88 14.27
C ASN A 4 2.50 -4.41 13.61
N GLY A 5 1.44 -4.31 14.40
CA GLY A 5 0.15 -3.73 14.04
C GLY A 5 0.16 -2.23 14.29
N GLY A 6 1.17 -1.53 13.77
CA GLY A 6 1.14 -0.07 13.73
C GLY A 6 0.05 0.36 12.74
N GLU A 7 -0.88 1.20 13.17
CA GLU A 7 -1.95 1.74 12.34
C GLU A 7 -1.36 2.44 11.12
N GLY A 8 -1.60 1.88 9.93
CA GLY A 8 -1.22 2.52 8.67
C GLY A 8 -2.25 3.56 8.30
N LYS A 9 -1.81 4.54 7.52
CA LYS A 9 -2.73 5.47 6.88
C LYS A 9 -3.30 4.82 5.63
N LEU A 10 -4.63 4.85 5.50
CA LEU A 10 -5.32 4.50 4.27
C LEU A 10 -5.47 5.75 3.41
N VAL A 11 -5.20 5.61 2.12
CA VAL A 11 -5.35 6.67 1.13
C VAL A 11 -6.21 6.14 -0.01
N GLU A 12 -7.25 6.88 -0.37
CA GLU A 12 -8.07 6.58 -1.55
C GLU A 12 -7.64 7.47 -2.71
N LEU A 13 -7.41 6.87 -3.89
CA LEU A 13 -7.04 7.61 -5.09
C LEU A 13 -8.00 7.30 -6.24
N LEU A 14 -8.53 8.36 -6.86
CA LEU A 14 -9.27 8.29 -8.11
C LEU A 14 -8.29 8.37 -9.28
N ILE A 15 -8.14 7.29 -10.04
CA ILE A 15 -7.33 7.32 -11.27
C ILE A 15 -8.16 7.74 -12.48
N VAL A 16 -7.50 8.14 -13.56
CA VAL A 16 -8.05 8.72 -14.81
C VAL A 16 -9.29 8.01 -15.38
N LEU A 17 -9.49 6.73 -15.06
CA LEU A 17 -10.62 5.90 -15.50
C LEU A 17 -11.86 5.94 -14.58
N GLY A 18 -11.85 6.73 -13.51
CA GLY A 18 -12.97 6.81 -12.57
C GLY A 18 -13.02 5.66 -11.56
N VAL A 19 -11.95 4.87 -11.44
CA VAL A 19 -11.84 3.76 -10.50
C VAL A 19 -11.15 4.24 -9.22
N LEU A 20 -11.74 3.90 -8.08
CA LEU A 20 -11.17 4.15 -6.75
C LEU A 20 -10.30 2.98 -6.32
N TYR A 21 -9.10 3.29 -5.83
CA TYR A 21 -8.18 2.32 -5.27
C TYR A 21 -7.81 2.71 -3.83
N THR A 22 -7.74 1.70 -2.96
CA THR A 22 -7.35 1.85 -1.55
C THR A 22 -5.87 1.52 -1.38
N PHE A 23 -5.11 2.39 -0.75
CA PHE A 23 -3.71 2.15 -0.47
C PHE A 23 -3.45 2.14 1.02
N GLU A 24 -2.95 1.03 1.54
CA GLU A 24 -2.34 0.97 2.88
C GLU A 24 -0.89 1.42 2.75
N VAL A 25 -0.46 2.40 3.55
CA VAL A 25 0.94 2.84 3.57
C VAL A 25 1.66 2.25 4.78
N GLY A 26 2.85 1.69 4.55
CA GLY A 26 3.62 1.00 5.58
C GLY A 26 5.13 0.94 5.32
N GLU A 27 5.88 0.56 6.35
CA GLU A 27 7.31 0.25 6.23
C GLU A 27 7.52 -1.10 5.52
N LYS A 28 8.76 -1.38 5.09
CA LYS A 28 9.19 -2.60 4.36
C LYS A 28 8.58 -3.91 4.87
N ASN A 29 8.52 -4.07 6.20
CA ASN A 29 8.10 -5.32 6.85
C ASN A 29 6.60 -5.39 7.16
N LYS A 30 5.81 -4.40 6.72
CA LYS A 30 4.39 -4.36 6.98
C LYS A 30 3.65 -5.44 6.17
N GLY A 31 2.64 -6.02 6.81
CA GLY A 31 1.71 -6.97 6.20
C GLY A 31 0.42 -6.27 5.77
N LYS A 32 -0.34 -6.90 4.87
CA LYS A 32 -1.59 -6.37 4.26
C LYS A 32 -2.83 -6.51 5.14
N LYS A 33 -2.69 -6.33 6.47
CA LYS A 33 -3.78 -6.66 7.40
C LYS A 33 -4.97 -5.69 7.30
N GLN A 34 -4.73 -4.41 6.99
CA GLN A 34 -5.82 -3.42 6.97
C GLN A 34 -6.62 -3.50 5.68
N ILE A 35 -6.01 -3.96 4.58
CA ILE A 35 -6.64 -4.14 3.27
C ILE A 35 -7.02 -5.60 2.95
N ALA A 36 -7.01 -6.48 3.95
CA ALA A 36 -7.28 -7.89 3.75
C ALA A 36 -8.72 -8.11 3.24
N GLY A 37 -8.87 -8.67 2.03
CA GLY A 37 -10.16 -8.96 1.42
C GLY A 37 -10.71 -7.87 0.50
N ASP A 38 -10.02 -6.74 0.37
CA ASP A 38 -10.33 -5.73 -0.64
C ASP A 38 -9.65 -6.08 -1.98
N THR A 39 -10.44 -6.12 -3.05
CA THR A 39 -9.96 -6.50 -4.39
C THR A 39 -9.32 -5.34 -5.15
N GLN A 40 -9.51 -4.11 -4.68
CA GLN A 40 -8.97 -2.89 -5.28
C GLN A 40 -8.02 -2.18 -4.33
N ALA A 41 -7.26 -2.95 -3.56
CA ALA A 41 -6.36 -2.42 -2.57
C ALA A 41 -4.91 -2.89 -2.71
N TYR A 42 -3.98 -2.01 -2.38
CA TYR A 42 -2.54 -2.27 -2.44
C TYR A 42 -1.83 -1.78 -1.18
N LEU A 43 -0.80 -2.50 -0.77
CA LEU A 43 0.09 -2.08 0.30
C LEU A 43 1.31 -1.37 -0.32
N ALA A 44 1.38 -0.06 -0.15
CA ALA A 44 2.54 0.73 -0.53
C ALA A 44 3.61 0.64 0.56
N VAL A 45 4.78 0.08 0.22
CA VAL A 45 5.92 -0.05 1.14
C VAL A 45 7.18 0.61 0.61
N ASP A 46 7.99 1.08 1.54
CA ASP A 46 9.34 1.53 1.26
C ASP A 46 10.31 0.35 0.98
N ASP A 47 11.47 0.65 0.41
CA ASP A 47 12.57 -0.28 0.12
C ASP A 47 12.18 -1.48 -0.77
N LEU A 48 11.31 -1.20 -1.75
CA LEU A 48 10.87 -2.14 -2.78
C LEU A 48 11.26 -1.65 -4.17
N GLU A 49 11.99 -2.45 -4.94
CA GLU A 49 12.45 -2.08 -6.29
C GLU A 49 11.39 -2.32 -7.37
N TYR A 50 10.47 -3.26 -7.16
CA TYR A 50 9.39 -3.61 -8.09
C TYR A 50 8.18 -4.16 -7.33
N GLY A 51 6.98 -3.96 -7.88
CA GLY A 51 5.75 -4.48 -7.27
C GLY A 51 5.70 -6.01 -7.26
N VAL A 52 5.19 -6.59 -6.17
CA VAL A 52 4.99 -8.04 -6.01
C VAL A 52 3.63 -8.29 -5.36
N ALA A 53 2.74 -8.98 -6.09
CA ALA A 53 1.35 -9.19 -5.70
C ALA A 53 0.64 -7.86 -5.38
N GLU A 54 0.00 -7.73 -4.21
CA GLU A 54 -0.66 -6.48 -3.79
C GLU A 54 0.30 -5.48 -3.15
N LYS A 55 1.61 -5.76 -3.12
CA LYS A 55 2.62 -4.80 -2.64
C LYS A 55 3.18 -3.99 -3.79
N ILE A 56 3.13 -2.67 -3.64
CA ILE A 56 3.71 -1.73 -4.60
C ILE A 56 4.78 -0.86 -3.92
N PRO A 57 5.78 -0.38 -4.68
CA PRO A 57 6.74 0.54 -4.12
C PRO A 57 6.10 1.89 -3.78
N LEU A 58 6.42 2.45 -2.62
CA LEU A 58 5.91 3.76 -2.19
C LEU A 58 6.37 4.89 -3.12
N TRP A 59 7.53 4.74 -3.79
CA TRP A 59 8.05 5.74 -4.72
C TRP A 59 7.23 5.86 -6.01
N LEU A 60 6.31 4.92 -6.29
CA LEU A 60 5.43 4.99 -7.45
C LEU A 60 4.50 6.23 -7.43
N PHE A 61 4.23 6.78 -6.24
CA PHE A 61 3.41 7.99 -6.10
C PHE A 61 4.15 9.28 -6.47
N GLY A 62 5.43 9.22 -6.83
CA GLY A 62 6.20 10.39 -7.30
C GLY A 62 6.46 11.46 -6.24
N PHE A 63 6.18 11.17 -4.96
CA PHE A 63 6.41 12.07 -3.83
C PHE A 63 7.69 11.77 -3.04
N LEU A 64 8.47 10.77 -3.45
CA LEU A 64 9.72 10.41 -2.78
C LEU A 64 10.90 10.83 -3.67
N TYR A 65 11.64 11.84 -3.21
CA TYR A 65 12.96 12.25 -3.69
C TYR A 65 13.95 12.20 -2.53
#